data_AF-A0A0U2XAA7-F1
#
_entry.id   AF-A0A0U2XAA7-F1
#
_cell.length_a   1.000
_cell.length_b   1.000
_cell.length_c   1.000
_cell.angle_alpha   90.00
_cell.angle_beta   90.00
_cell.angle_gamma   90.00
#
_symmetry.space_group_name_H-M   'P 1'
#
loop_
_entity.id
_entity.type
_entity.pdbx_description
1 polymer ?
#
loop_
_entity_poly.entity_id
_entity_poly.type
_entity_poly.pdbx_seq_one_letter_code
_entity_poly.pdbx_strand_id
1 'polypeptide(L)'
;MIRKSVSKLMMLLGGIFILSMFGGTVEAAELNIDNLNSDSMVKVAKMINENYDTSIMTNEELDNLTIELLNQFPKQSTRSGVASPGKILNSKEKELAKKYPSESVNCFFYADIASNAARKTFSNATTDGTDGNAFQHFYWNILMTNRYGAGVAERWGSAHEYGTSGPYTQMDLANNAAGRNTYNDCANFTIGMKGRRPVAKDMAEWTVKMIFNRRLYKLNSSRTGLIATTGAGFTGTVYHQ
;
A
#
# COMPACT_ATOMS: atom_id res chain seq x y z
N MET A 1 10.21 22.03 25.48
CA MET A 1 9.04 21.19 25.84
C MET A 1 8.21 21.07 24.58
N ILE A 2 7.90 19.91 24.00
CA ILE A 2 7.65 18.59 24.59
C ILE A 2 8.22 17.51 23.65
N ARG A 3 9.22 16.76 24.13
CA ARG A 3 9.53 15.41 23.63
C ARG A 3 8.26 14.58 23.85
N LYS A 4 7.76 13.87 22.83
CA LYS A 4 6.87 12.74 23.10
C LYS A 4 7.68 11.75 23.92
N SER A 5 7.23 11.53 25.16
CA SER A 5 7.83 10.62 26.11
C SER A 5 7.83 9.21 25.54
N VAL A 6 9.00 8.74 25.08
CA VAL A 6 9.28 7.32 24.88
C VAL A 6 10.54 7.03 25.67
N SER A 7 10.36 6.67 26.94
CA SER A 7 11.43 6.02 27.72
C SER A 7 11.10 4.54 27.83
N LYS A 8 12.12 3.72 27.56
CA LYS A 8 12.18 2.26 27.62
C LYS A 8 11.69 1.47 26.39
N LEU A 9 12.35 1.71 25.26
CA LEU A 9 12.92 0.60 24.46
C LEU A 9 14.09 1.09 23.58
N MET A 10 15.02 1.85 24.15
CA MET A 10 16.38 1.91 23.60
C MET A 10 17.11 0.65 24.08
N MET A 11 17.13 -0.40 23.27
CA MET A 11 18.13 -1.49 23.33
C MET A 11 17.90 -2.51 22.21
N LEU A 12 18.05 -2.09 20.96
CA LEU A 12 18.68 -2.81 19.83
C LEU A 12 18.38 -2.00 18.57
N LEU A 13 19.37 -1.84 17.70
CA LEU A 13 19.43 -0.92 16.54
C LEU A 13 19.98 0.46 16.94
N GLY A 14 21.29 0.59 16.73
CA GLY A 14 22.06 1.79 17.02
C GLY A 14 21.46 3.01 16.33
N GLY A 15 21.26 4.08 17.10
CA GLY A 15 20.84 5.34 16.56
C GLY A 15 21.88 5.91 15.61
N ILE A 16 21.49 6.14 14.36
CA ILE A 16 22.23 7.00 13.45
C ILE A 16 21.57 8.36 13.50
N PHE A 17 22.25 9.27 14.18
CA PHE A 17 22.03 10.71 14.10
C PHE A 17 22.43 11.13 12.69
N ILE A 18 21.49 11.59 11.85
CA ILE A 18 21.87 12.29 10.62
C ILE A 18 22.42 13.65 11.05
N LEU A 19 23.75 13.71 11.19
CA LEU A 19 24.52 14.93 11.25
C LEU A 19 25.38 14.97 9.98
N SER A 20 25.01 15.79 9.01
CA SER A 20 25.89 16.09 7.88
C SER A 20 25.89 17.59 7.57
N MET A 21 26.63 18.33 8.41
CA MET A 21 27.38 19.50 7.96
C MET A 21 28.77 19.04 7.54
N PHE A 22 28.92 18.31 6.42
CA PHE A 22 30.20 18.14 5.73
C PHE A 22 29.95 17.79 4.26
N GLY A 23 30.46 18.64 3.37
CA GLY A 23 30.33 18.55 1.91
C GLY A 23 31.22 17.47 1.28
N GLY A 24 30.95 16.20 1.60
CA GLY A 24 31.38 15.06 0.79
C GLY A 24 30.20 14.57 -0.03
N THR A 25 30.39 14.36 -1.33
CA THR A 25 29.41 13.64 -2.16
C THR A 25 29.37 12.20 -1.67
N VAL A 26 28.41 11.87 -0.81
CA VAL A 26 28.11 10.50 -0.42
C VAL A 26 27.53 9.84 -1.66
N GLU A 27 28.22 8.85 -2.24
CA GLU A 27 27.61 8.00 -3.26
C GLU A 27 26.34 7.40 -2.67
N ALA A 28 25.19 7.63 -3.31
CA ALA A 28 23.92 7.07 -2.88
C ALA A 28 24.07 5.54 -2.84
N ALA A 29 23.77 4.94 -1.69
CA ALA A 29 23.81 3.49 -1.55
C ALA A 29 22.88 2.86 -2.62
N GLU A 30 23.36 1.88 -3.37
CA GLU A 30 22.51 1.17 -4.32
C GLU A 30 21.55 0.21 -3.59
N LEU A 31 20.30 0.16 -4.06
CA LEU A 31 19.30 -0.76 -3.52
C LEU A 31 19.58 -2.21 -3.96
N ASN A 32 19.78 -3.11 -2.99
CA ASN A 32 19.90 -4.53 -3.26
C ASN A 32 18.52 -5.17 -3.58
N ILE A 33 18.18 -5.25 -4.86
CA ILE A 33 16.88 -5.76 -5.31
C ILE A 33 16.66 -7.26 -5.14
N ASP A 34 17.72 -8.03 -4.92
CA ASP A 34 17.62 -9.49 -4.81
C ASP A 34 17.02 -9.94 -3.46
N ASN A 35 17.05 -9.05 -2.47
CA ASN A 35 16.54 -9.31 -1.12
C ASN A 35 15.12 -8.76 -0.88
N LEU A 36 14.55 -8.04 -1.87
CA LEU A 36 13.28 -7.36 -1.70
C LEU A 36 12.09 -8.33 -1.68
N ASN A 37 11.31 -8.25 -0.61
CA ASN A 37 10.04 -8.93 -0.45
C ASN A 37 9.03 -8.01 0.24
N SER A 38 7.74 -8.33 0.14
CA SER A 38 6.69 -7.46 0.68
C SER A 38 6.76 -7.27 2.21
N ASP A 39 7.30 -8.24 2.96
CA ASP A 39 7.44 -8.14 4.41
C ASP A 39 8.52 -7.12 4.81
N SER A 40 9.70 -7.16 4.16
CA SER A 40 10.74 -6.15 4.39
C SER A 40 10.25 -4.76 3.99
N MET A 41 9.51 -4.64 2.89
CA MET A 41 8.93 -3.36 2.47
C MET A 41 7.97 -2.78 3.51
N VAL A 42 7.03 -3.61 4.03
CA VAL A 42 6.08 -3.18 5.06
C VAL A 42 6.79 -2.82 6.37
N LYS A 43 7.79 -3.60 6.78
CA LYS A 43 8.58 -3.34 7.99
C LYS A 43 9.31 -2.01 7.90
N VAL A 44 10.01 -1.75 6.80
CA VAL A 44 10.72 -0.49 6.60
C VAL A 44 9.76 0.70 6.61
N ALA A 45 8.62 0.60 5.91
CA ALA A 45 7.61 1.67 5.96
C ALA A 45 7.10 1.96 7.38
N LYS A 46 6.84 0.91 8.19
CA LYS A 46 6.46 1.07 9.60
C LYS A 46 7.57 1.74 10.40
N MET A 47 8.82 1.29 10.24
CA MET A 47 9.98 1.90 10.90
C MET A 47 10.11 3.39 10.57
N ILE A 48 9.97 3.76 9.30
CA ILE A 48 10.00 5.16 8.86
C ILE A 48 8.87 5.96 9.53
N ASN A 49 7.64 5.47 9.45
CA ASN A 49 6.46 6.16 9.99
C ASN A 49 6.48 6.31 11.52
N GLU A 50 7.11 5.37 12.24
CA GLU A 50 7.16 5.35 13.70
C GLU A 50 8.33 6.14 14.28
N ASN A 51 9.47 6.17 13.58
CA ASN A 51 10.74 6.64 14.15
C ASN A 51 11.30 7.91 13.49
N TYR A 52 10.77 8.35 12.35
CA TYR A 52 11.33 9.46 11.58
C TYR A 52 10.28 10.53 11.27
N ASP A 53 10.67 11.81 11.43
CA ASP A 53 9.87 12.92 10.95
C ASP A 53 10.16 13.17 9.46
N THR A 54 9.32 12.61 8.61
CA THR A 54 9.46 12.72 7.15
C THR A 54 8.94 14.06 6.59
N SER A 55 8.33 14.92 7.42
CA SER A 55 7.75 16.19 6.95
C SER A 55 8.80 17.22 6.54
N ILE A 56 10.04 17.03 6.98
CA ILE A 56 11.18 17.90 6.68
C ILE A 56 12.16 17.30 5.67
N MET A 57 11.92 16.06 5.24
CA MET A 57 12.80 15.36 4.29
C MET A 57 12.40 15.68 2.85
N THR A 58 13.40 15.91 2.02
CA THR A 58 13.27 15.83 0.56
C THR A 58 12.97 14.39 0.13
N ASN A 59 12.46 14.21 -1.09
CA ASN A 59 12.25 12.87 -1.64
C ASN A 59 13.55 12.07 -1.73
N GLU A 60 14.67 12.74 -2.04
CA GLU A 60 15.99 12.11 -2.13
C GLU A 60 16.49 11.63 -0.76
N GLU A 61 16.36 12.45 0.29
CA GLU A 61 16.72 12.05 1.65
C GLU A 61 15.87 10.87 2.13
N LEU A 62 14.57 10.88 1.81
CA LEU A 62 13.67 9.79 2.17
C LEU A 62 13.97 8.50 1.38
N ASP A 63 14.33 8.61 0.10
CA ASP A 63 14.75 7.48 -0.72
C ASP A 63 16.08 6.89 -0.20
N ASN A 64 17.06 7.72 0.13
CA ASN A 64 18.34 7.28 0.70
C ASN A 64 18.16 6.57 2.05
N LEU A 65 17.35 7.14 2.97
CA LEU A 65 16.99 6.48 4.22
C LEU A 65 16.30 5.13 3.96
N THR A 66 15.39 5.09 3.00
CA THR A 66 14.66 3.86 2.66
C THR A 66 15.61 2.78 2.14
N ILE A 67 16.57 3.13 1.29
CA ILE A 67 17.57 2.19 0.77
C ILE A 67 18.45 1.67 1.90
N GLU A 68 18.95 2.56 2.76
CA GLU A 68 19.77 2.18 3.92
C GLU A 68 19.05 1.15 4.79
N LEU A 69 17.78 1.42 5.14
CA LEU A 69 16.98 0.52 5.95
C LEU A 69 16.67 -0.80 5.23
N LEU A 70 16.35 -0.79 3.94
CA LEU A 70 16.09 -2.01 3.18
C LEU A 70 17.32 -2.91 3.07
N ASN A 71 18.51 -2.33 2.92
CA ASN A 71 19.77 -3.08 2.82
C ASN A 71 20.17 -3.76 4.15
N GLN A 72 19.57 -3.39 5.29
CA GLN A 72 19.77 -4.07 6.58
C GLN A 72 19.02 -5.41 6.69
N PHE A 73 18.07 -5.70 5.79
CA PHE A 73 17.31 -6.96 5.83
C PHE A 73 18.06 -8.08 5.08
N PRO A 74 18.38 -9.21 5.74
CA PRO A 74 19.08 -10.31 5.10
C PRO A 74 18.20 -11.02 4.05
N LYS A 75 18.86 -11.66 3.09
CA LYS A 75 18.25 -12.48 2.03
C LYS A 75 17.38 -13.58 2.64
N GLN A 76 16.06 -13.54 2.45
CA GLN A 76 15.15 -14.60 2.92
C GLN A 76 14.85 -15.62 1.83
N SER A 77 14.83 -16.91 2.20
CA SER A 77 14.46 -18.01 1.33
C SER A 77 12.93 -18.12 1.19
N THR A 78 12.50 -18.40 -0.02
CA THR A 78 11.12 -18.38 -0.51
C THR A 78 10.23 -19.51 0.00
N ARG A 79 9.02 -19.19 0.49
CA ARG A 79 7.81 -20.01 0.24
C ARG A 79 6.59 -19.13 -0.01
N SER A 80 5.91 -19.46 -1.12
CA SER A 80 4.82 -18.73 -1.77
C SER A 80 3.46 -18.93 -1.10
N GLY A 81 2.57 -17.95 -1.25
CA GLY A 81 1.13 -18.02 -0.98
C GLY A 81 0.48 -16.63 -1.04
N VAL A 82 -0.52 -16.46 -1.90
CA VAL A 82 -1.20 -15.22 -2.35
C VAL A 82 -1.63 -14.22 -1.23
N ALA A 83 -1.62 -12.92 -1.57
CA ALA A 83 -2.25 -11.80 -0.87
C ALA A 83 -1.93 -11.64 0.64
N SER A 84 -0.66 -11.69 1.03
CA SER A 84 -0.22 -11.34 2.39
C SER A 84 1.30 -11.12 2.46
N PRO A 85 1.84 -10.60 3.59
CA PRO A 85 3.28 -10.40 3.82
C PRO A 85 4.12 -11.63 3.45
N GLY A 86 5.20 -11.43 2.68
CA GLY A 86 6.16 -12.49 2.30
C GLY A 86 6.28 -12.82 0.80
N LYS A 87 5.66 -12.05 -0.11
CA LYS A 87 5.79 -12.24 -1.56
C LYS A 87 7.08 -11.58 -2.07
N ILE A 88 7.83 -12.27 -2.93
CA ILE A 88 8.89 -11.63 -3.72
C ILE A 88 8.24 -10.68 -4.72
N LEU A 89 8.81 -9.48 -4.85
CA LEU A 89 8.38 -8.51 -5.85
C LEU A 89 8.55 -9.07 -7.27
N ASN A 90 7.57 -8.85 -8.13
CA ASN A 90 7.72 -9.16 -9.55
C ASN A 90 8.75 -8.23 -10.21
N SER A 91 9.15 -8.53 -11.45
CA SER A 91 10.18 -7.76 -12.16
C SER A 91 9.86 -6.26 -12.29
N LYS A 92 8.58 -5.90 -12.49
CA LYS A 92 8.17 -4.49 -12.62
C LYS A 92 8.09 -3.78 -11.29
N GLU A 93 7.64 -4.45 -10.23
CA GLU A 93 7.70 -3.92 -8.87
C GLU A 93 9.16 -3.68 -8.44
N LYS A 94 10.09 -4.58 -8.78
CA LYS A 94 11.53 -4.40 -8.50
C LYS A 94 12.13 -3.21 -9.26
N GLU A 95 11.77 -3.06 -10.53
CA GLU A 95 12.22 -1.94 -11.37
C GLU A 95 11.72 -0.59 -10.81
N LEU A 96 10.46 -0.54 -10.38
CA LEU A 96 9.91 0.62 -9.68
C LEU A 96 10.56 0.86 -8.31
N ALA A 97 10.85 -0.19 -7.55
CA ALA A 97 11.49 -0.06 -6.24
C ALA A 97 12.90 0.54 -6.33
N LYS A 98 13.67 0.23 -7.38
CA LYS A 98 14.95 0.91 -7.65
C LYS A 98 14.77 2.39 -7.93
N LYS A 99 13.72 2.75 -8.67
CA LYS A 99 13.50 4.12 -9.14
C LYS A 99 12.84 5.02 -8.09
N TYR A 100 12.01 4.45 -7.23
CA TYR A 100 11.24 5.15 -6.21
C TYR A 100 11.24 4.36 -4.89
N PRO A 101 12.39 4.25 -4.18
CA PRO A 101 12.52 3.44 -2.97
C PRO A 101 11.47 3.75 -1.90
N SER A 102 11.30 5.02 -1.53
CA SER A 102 10.36 5.43 -0.49
C SER A 102 8.89 5.24 -0.91
N GLU A 103 8.57 5.42 -2.19
CA GLU A 103 7.24 5.09 -2.70
C GLU A 103 6.99 3.58 -2.62
N SER A 104 8.02 2.76 -2.87
CA SER A 104 7.88 1.31 -2.89
C SER A 104 7.50 0.76 -1.52
N VAL A 105 8.18 1.16 -0.46
CA VAL A 105 7.85 0.70 0.90
C VAL A 105 6.44 1.14 1.31
N ASN A 106 6.05 2.38 0.95
CA ASN A 106 4.71 2.89 1.22
C ASN A 106 3.63 2.18 0.39
N CYS A 107 3.93 1.80 -0.85
CA CYS A 107 3.04 1.02 -1.71
C CYS A 107 2.66 -0.32 -1.05
N PHE A 108 3.64 -1.06 -0.56
CA PHE A 108 3.41 -2.32 0.16
C PHE A 108 2.77 -2.12 1.53
N PHE A 109 3.09 -1.03 2.23
CA PHE A 109 2.44 -0.67 3.49
C PHE A 109 0.95 -0.40 3.31
N TYR A 110 0.55 0.36 2.29
CA TYR A 110 -0.87 0.61 2.01
C TYR A 110 -1.59 -0.65 1.52
N ALA A 111 -0.89 -1.54 0.81
CA ALA A 111 -1.43 -2.86 0.48
C ALA A 111 -1.67 -3.70 1.76
N ASP A 112 -0.77 -3.66 2.75
CA ASP A 112 -0.95 -4.31 4.06
C ASP A 112 -2.16 -3.73 4.81
N ILE A 113 -2.30 -2.40 4.85
CA ILE A 113 -3.48 -1.74 5.45
C ILE A 113 -4.76 -2.21 4.76
N ALA A 114 -4.81 -2.18 3.43
CA ALA A 114 -5.98 -2.58 2.67
C ALA A 114 -6.34 -4.06 2.88
N SER A 115 -5.33 -4.93 2.89
CA SER A 115 -5.49 -6.37 3.16
C SER A 115 -6.03 -6.63 4.57
N ASN A 116 -5.51 -5.91 5.57
CA ASN A 116 -6.00 -6.02 6.93
C ASN A 116 -7.43 -5.50 7.09
N ALA A 117 -7.76 -4.39 6.44
CA ALA A 117 -9.13 -3.87 6.41
C ALA A 117 -10.09 -4.87 5.74
N ALA A 118 -9.68 -5.46 4.62
CA ALA A 118 -10.44 -6.50 3.92
C ALA A 118 -10.68 -7.70 4.83
N ARG A 119 -9.64 -8.27 5.46
CA ARG A 119 -9.73 -9.45 6.35
C ARG A 119 -10.66 -9.25 7.54
N LYS A 120 -10.70 -8.03 8.08
CA LYS A 120 -11.59 -7.71 9.19
C LYS A 120 -13.03 -7.50 8.72
N THR A 121 -13.22 -6.95 7.52
CA THR A 121 -14.53 -6.58 6.97
C THR A 121 -15.23 -7.73 6.23
N PHE A 122 -14.45 -8.66 5.65
CA PHE A 122 -14.94 -9.73 4.78
C PHE A 122 -14.35 -11.08 5.17
N SER A 123 -15.21 -12.10 5.30
CA SER A 123 -14.77 -13.48 5.53
C SER A 123 -14.08 -14.13 4.32
N ASN A 124 -14.24 -13.56 3.12
CA ASN A 124 -13.61 -14.01 1.86
C ASN A 124 -12.47 -13.11 1.38
N ALA A 125 -11.92 -12.25 2.24
CA ALA A 125 -10.96 -11.20 1.90
C ALA A 125 -9.76 -11.60 1.05
N THR A 126 -9.17 -12.78 1.30
CA THR A 126 -7.95 -13.23 0.63
C THR A 126 -8.23 -14.18 -0.54
N THR A 127 -9.49 -14.38 -0.88
CA THR A 127 -9.88 -15.28 -1.98
C THR A 127 -10.02 -14.47 -3.26
N ASP A 128 -9.21 -14.80 -4.27
CA ASP A 128 -9.22 -14.11 -5.55
C ASP A 128 -10.61 -14.12 -6.21
N GLY A 129 -10.95 -13.01 -6.86
CA GLY A 129 -12.20 -12.86 -7.60
C GLY A 129 -13.44 -12.67 -6.73
N THR A 130 -13.29 -12.36 -5.44
CA THR A 130 -14.41 -12.17 -4.49
C THR A 130 -14.63 -10.71 -4.11
N ASP A 131 -15.74 -10.42 -3.41
CA ASP A 131 -16.05 -9.08 -2.87
C ASP A 131 -14.94 -8.54 -1.95
N GLY A 132 -14.34 -9.39 -1.12
CA GLY A 132 -13.26 -8.99 -0.22
C GLY A 132 -11.95 -8.68 -0.96
N ASN A 133 -11.62 -9.45 -2.00
CA ASN A 133 -10.49 -9.15 -2.88
C ASN A 133 -10.75 -7.87 -3.70
N ALA A 134 -11.96 -7.66 -4.22
CA ALA A 134 -12.38 -6.41 -4.86
C ALA A 134 -12.23 -5.20 -3.93
N PHE A 135 -12.66 -5.33 -2.66
CA PHE A 135 -12.47 -4.32 -1.61
C PHE A 135 -11.00 -3.97 -1.43
N GLN A 136 -10.13 -4.98 -1.33
CA GLN A 136 -8.69 -4.80 -1.11
C GLN A 136 -8.05 -3.97 -2.21
N HIS A 137 -8.25 -4.33 -3.49
CA HIS A 137 -7.69 -3.62 -4.64
C HIS A 137 -8.17 -2.17 -4.74
N PHE A 138 -9.48 -1.99 -4.53
CA PHE A 138 -10.10 -0.67 -4.53
C PHE A 138 -9.55 0.21 -3.40
N TYR A 139 -9.53 -0.30 -2.17
CA TYR A 139 -9.12 0.48 -1.01
C TYR A 139 -7.61 0.79 -1.04
N TRP A 140 -6.79 -0.16 -1.49
CA TRP A 140 -5.37 0.08 -1.74
C TRP A 140 -5.13 1.22 -2.73
N ASN A 141 -5.84 1.24 -3.86
CA ASN A 141 -5.72 2.31 -4.85
C ASN A 141 -6.22 3.66 -4.33
N ILE A 142 -7.22 3.68 -3.45
CA ILE A 142 -7.62 4.90 -2.76
C ILE A 142 -6.49 5.43 -1.87
N LEU A 143 -5.89 4.57 -1.03
CA LEU A 143 -4.80 4.98 -0.13
C LEU A 143 -3.60 5.52 -0.91
N MET A 144 -3.22 4.83 -1.98
CA MET A 144 -2.15 5.28 -2.89
C MET A 144 -2.50 6.61 -3.55
N THR A 145 -3.74 6.78 -4.03
CA THR A 145 -4.17 8.02 -4.67
C THR A 145 -4.20 9.18 -3.68
N ASN A 146 -4.58 8.94 -2.42
CA ASN A 146 -4.55 9.96 -1.39
C ASN A 146 -3.14 10.49 -1.15
N ARG A 147 -2.17 9.57 -1.04
CA ARG A 147 -0.78 9.92 -0.72
C ARG A 147 -0.04 10.51 -1.91
N TYR A 148 -0.15 9.91 -3.09
CA TYR A 148 0.72 10.18 -4.23
C TYR A 148 -0.01 10.61 -5.51
N GLY A 149 -1.35 10.62 -5.50
CA GLY A 149 -2.16 10.90 -6.67
C GLY A 149 -2.36 9.69 -7.60
N ALA A 150 -3.29 9.84 -8.54
CA ALA A 150 -3.79 8.74 -9.36
C ALA A 150 -2.73 8.14 -10.28
N GLY A 151 -1.82 8.95 -10.83
CA GLY A 151 -0.77 8.46 -11.72
C GLY A 151 0.21 7.51 -11.03
N VAL A 152 0.58 7.80 -9.77
CA VAL A 152 1.44 6.91 -8.98
C VAL A 152 0.69 5.64 -8.57
N ALA A 153 -0.57 5.77 -8.15
CA ALA A 153 -1.41 4.62 -7.84
C ALA A 153 -1.59 3.68 -9.06
N GLU A 154 -1.78 4.24 -10.25
CA GLU A 154 -1.88 3.47 -11.49
C GLU A 154 -0.59 2.75 -11.85
N ARG A 155 0.55 3.44 -11.74
CA ARG A 155 1.87 2.86 -12.00
C ARG A 155 2.13 1.64 -11.14
N TRP A 156 1.90 1.75 -9.83
CA TRP A 156 2.11 0.65 -8.89
C TRP A 156 1.04 -0.44 -9.02
N GLY A 157 -0.23 -0.07 -9.20
CA GLY A 157 -1.31 -1.03 -9.44
C GLY A 157 -1.09 -1.86 -10.69
N SER A 158 -0.67 -1.25 -11.79
CA SER A 158 -0.38 -1.95 -13.05
C SER A 158 0.87 -2.82 -12.95
N ALA A 159 1.89 -2.36 -12.21
CA ALA A 159 3.08 -3.15 -11.96
C ALA A 159 2.77 -4.39 -11.11
N HIS A 160 1.86 -4.30 -10.13
CA HIS A 160 1.43 -5.44 -9.31
C HIS A 160 0.81 -6.57 -10.14
N GLU A 161 0.00 -6.20 -11.13
CA GLU A 161 -0.64 -7.11 -12.08
C GLU A 161 0.28 -7.61 -13.20
N TYR A 162 1.55 -7.20 -13.22
CA TYR A 162 2.47 -7.60 -14.28
C TYR A 162 2.75 -9.11 -14.27
N GLY A 163 2.65 -9.73 -15.44
CA GLY A 163 2.89 -11.16 -15.64
C GLY A 163 1.70 -12.04 -15.27
N THR A 164 0.56 -11.47 -14.87
CA THR A 164 -0.72 -12.17 -14.72
C THR A 164 -1.67 -11.78 -15.85
N SER A 165 -2.65 -12.64 -16.15
CA SER A 165 -3.67 -12.35 -17.15
C SER A 165 -4.97 -13.11 -16.87
N GLY A 166 -6.03 -12.76 -17.59
CA GLY A 166 -7.33 -13.42 -17.49
C GLY A 166 -8.30 -12.70 -16.55
N PRO A 167 -9.43 -13.33 -16.21
CA PRO A 167 -10.53 -12.67 -15.51
C PRO A 167 -10.15 -12.08 -14.15
N TYR A 168 -9.29 -12.77 -13.38
CA TYR A 168 -8.80 -12.28 -12.10
C TYR A 168 -8.07 -10.95 -12.25
N THR A 169 -7.03 -10.91 -13.10
CA THR A 169 -6.29 -9.68 -13.42
C THR A 169 -7.20 -8.57 -13.95
N GLN A 170 -8.19 -8.89 -14.78
CA GLN A 170 -9.16 -7.90 -15.27
C GLN A 170 -10.00 -7.30 -14.12
N MET A 171 -10.41 -8.13 -13.16
CA MET A 171 -11.13 -7.69 -11.97
C MET A 171 -10.24 -6.77 -11.11
N ASP A 172 -9.00 -7.18 -10.87
CA ASP A 172 -8.05 -6.42 -10.07
C ASP A 172 -7.75 -5.05 -10.70
N LEU A 173 -7.48 -5.01 -12.00
CA LEU A 173 -7.29 -3.76 -12.77
C LEU A 173 -8.54 -2.86 -12.73
N ALA A 174 -9.74 -3.44 -12.88
CA ALA A 174 -10.98 -2.68 -12.84
C ALA A 174 -11.22 -2.05 -11.45
N ASN A 175 -11.01 -2.80 -10.38
CA ASN A 175 -11.17 -2.30 -9.02
C ASN A 175 -10.06 -1.32 -8.61
N ASN A 176 -8.82 -1.54 -9.09
CA ASN A 176 -7.72 -0.58 -8.97
C ASN A 176 -8.14 0.77 -9.58
N ALA A 177 -8.64 0.78 -10.82
CA ALA A 177 -9.11 1.98 -11.50
C ALA A 177 -10.30 2.63 -10.78
N ALA A 178 -11.28 1.84 -10.34
CA ALA A 178 -12.42 2.34 -9.60
C ALA A 178 -12.01 3.04 -8.29
N GLY A 179 -10.99 2.52 -7.60
CA GLY A 179 -10.45 3.14 -6.38
C GLY A 179 -9.84 4.52 -6.65
N ARG A 180 -8.99 4.63 -7.68
CA ARG A 180 -8.39 5.91 -8.10
C ARG A 180 -9.45 6.96 -8.45
N ASN A 181 -10.41 6.57 -9.29
CA ASN A 181 -11.48 7.45 -9.74
C ASN A 181 -12.34 7.90 -8.56
N THR A 182 -12.70 6.96 -7.67
CA THR A 182 -13.49 7.28 -6.50
C THR A 182 -12.79 8.31 -5.62
N TYR A 183 -11.49 8.15 -5.30
CA TYR A 183 -10.80 9.13 -4.47
C TYR A 183 -10.89 10.55 -5.04
N ASN A 184 -10.68 10.72 -6.34
CA ASN A 184 -10.77 12.02 -6.99
C ASN A 184 -12.18 12.63 -6.89
N ASP A 185 -13.22 11.83 -7.16
CA ASP A 185 -14.61 12.25 -7.00
C ASP A 185 -14.90 12.66 -5.54
N CYS A 186 -14.43 11.85 -4.58
CA CYS A 186 -14.61 12.07 -3.14
C CYS A 186 -13.93 13.34 -2.65
N ALA A 187 -12.67 13.55 -3.06
CA ALA A 187 -11.85 14.64 -2.59
C ALA A 187 -12.50 15.97 -2.99
N ASN A 188 -12.96 16.07 -4.25
CA ASN A 188 -13.67 17.23 -4.75
C ASN A 188 -14.98 17.47 -3.97
N PHE A 189 -15.77 16.42 -3.75
CA PHE A 189 -17.03 16.52 -3.01
C PHE A 189 -16.84 16.89 -1.52
N THR A 190 -15.89 16.25 -0.84
CA THR A 190 -15.65 16.42 0.61
C THR A 190 -15.01 17.76 0.91
N ILE A 191 -14.11 18.25 0.06
CA ILE A 191 -13.57 19.61 0.18
C ILE A 191 -14.72 20.64 0.04
N GLY A 192 -15.63 20.43 -0.91
CA GLY A 192 -16.80 21.29 -1.09
C GLY A 192 -17.78 21.31 0.09
N MET A 193 -18.03 20.17 0.74
CA MET A 193 -19.01 20.08 1.84
C MET A 193 -18.43 20.26 3.25
N LYS A 194 -17.23 19.74 3.51
CA LYS A 194 -16.64 19.67 4.85
C LYS A 194 -15.37 20.52 5.02
N GLY A 195 -14.91 21.17 3.94
CA GLY A 195 -13.69 22.00 3.97
C GLY A 195 -12.42 21.24 4.33
N ARG A 196 -12.39 19.90 4.20
CA ARG A 196 -11.22 19.08 4.54
C ARG A 196 -11.00 17.92 3.57
N ARG A 197 -9.76 17.43 3.50
CA ARG A 197 -9.42 16.19 2.78
C ARG A 197 -10.04 14.98 3.49
N PRO A 198 -10.47 13.93 2.75
CA PRO A 198 -10.97 12.69 3.34
C PRO A 198 -9.83 11.95 4.08
N VAL A 199 -10.14 11.40 5.25
CA VAL A 199 -9.21 10.57 6.04
C VAL A 199 -9.42 9.09 5.72
N ALA A 200 -8.51 8.22 6.17
CA ALA A 200 -8.57 6.76 5.95
C ALA A 200 -9.94 6.15 6.28
N LYS A 201 -10.53 6.57 7.41
CA LYS A 201 -11.87 6.13 7.82
C LYS A 201 -12.95 6.49 6.80
N ASP A 202 -12.99 7.74 6.31
CA ASP A 202 -13.96 8.16 5.29
C ASP A 202 -13.85 7.24 4.07
N MET A 203 -12.63 6.97 3.62
CA MET A 203 -12.34 6.16 2.45
C MET A 203 -12.76 4.68 2.59
N ALA A 204 -12.54 4.08 3.77
CA ALA A 204 -12.97 2.71 4.07
C ALA A 204 -14.50 2.57 4.08
N GLU A 205 -15.20 3.49 4.75
CA GLU A 205 -16.67 3.51 4.78
C GLU A 205 -17.26 3.68 3.39
N TRP A 206 -16.65 4.53 2.55
CA TRP A 206 -17.09 4.72 1.17
C TRP A 206 -16.89 3.47 0.33
N THR A 207 -15.77 2.77 0.49
CA THR A 207 -15.52 1.52 -0.23
C THR A 207 -16.62 0.50 0.02
N VAL A 208 -17.03 0.32 1.28
CA VAL A 208 -18.13 -0.58 1.64
C VAL A 208 -19.45 -0.11 1.02
N LYS A 209 -19.74 1.20 1.01
CA LYS A 209 -20.92 1.73 0.32
C LYS A 209 -20.88 1.45 -1.19
N MET A 210 -19.73 1.58 -1.84
CA MET A 210 -19.59 1.30 -3.28
C MET A 210 -19.85 -0.18 -3.59
N ILE A 211 -19.47 -1.09 -2.69
CA ILE A 211 -19.81 -2.52 -2.81
C ILE A 211 -21.31 -2.74 -2.79
N PHE A 212 -22.01 -2.16 -1.81
CA PHE A 212 -23.47 -2.28 -1.71
C PHE A 212 -24.21 -1.58 -2.85
N ASN A 213 -23.62 -0.51 -3.39
CA ASN A 213 -24.11 0.19 -4.58
C ASN A 213 -23.70 -0.48 -5.89
N ARG A 214 -23.10 -1.69 -5.85
CA ARG A 214 -22.75 -2.48 -7.03
C ARG A 214 -21.76 -1.77 -7.98
N ARG A 215 -20.88 -0.93 -7.44
CA ARG A 215 -19.87 -0.17 -8.22
C ARG A 215 -18.50 -0.84 -8.25
N LEU A 216 -18.30 -1.93 -7.51
CA LEU A 216 -17.12 -2.78 -7.60
C LEU A 216 -17.43 -4.07 -8.37
N TYR A 217 -16.39 -4.72 -8.87
CA TYR A 217 -16.49 -5.93 -9.68
C TYR A 217 -15.90 -7.15 -8.97
N LYS A 218 -16.52 -8.30 -9.17
CA LYS A 218 -16.01 -9.63 -8.79
C LYS A 218 -16.15 -10.61 -9.95
N LEU A 219 -15.60 -11.81 -9.81
CA LEU A 219 -15.84 -12.84 -10.82
C LEU A 219 -17.22 -13.49 -10.67
N ASN A 220 -17.83 -13.83 -11.80
CA ASN A 220 -19.00 -14.71 -11.84
C ASN A 220 -18.66 -16.11 -11.29
N SER A 221 -19.69 -16.91 -11.01
CA SER A 221 -19.51 -18.27 -10.46
C SER A 221 -18.64 -19.17 -11.35
N SER A 222 -18.72 -18.99 -12.67
CA SER A 222 -17.92 -19.70 -13.67
C SER A 222 -16.47 -19.19 -13.79
N ARG A 223 -16.11 -18.10 -13.10
CA ARG A 223 -14.79 -17.45 -13.17
C ARG A 223 -14.36 -17.00 -14.57
N THR A 224 -15.32 -16.70 -15.45
CA THR A 224 -15.09 -16.32 -16.85
C THR A 224 -15.36 -14.85 -17.15
N GLY A 225 -16.01 -14.11 -16.25
CA GLY A 225 -16.38 -12.72 -16.49
C GLY A 225 -16.66 -11.95 -15.21
N LEU A 226 -16.75 -10.63 -15.33
CA LEU A 226 -16.98 -9.71 -14.23
C LEU A 226 -18.48 -9.52 -13.97
N ILE A 227 -18.86 -9.50 -12.70
CA ILE A 227 -20.19 -9.09 -12.23
C ILE A 227 -20.02 -8.09 -11.09
N ALA A 228 -21.06 -7.29 -10.81
CA ALA A 228 -21.01 -6.39 -9.68
C ALA A 228 -20.91 -7.16 -8.34
N THR A 229 -20.20 -6.57 -7.38
CA THR A 229 -20.16 -7.08 -6.01
C THR A 229 -21.55 -7.11 -5.37
N THR A 230 -21.74 -7.98 -4.38
CA THR A 230 -23.01 -8.18 -3.68
C THR A 230 -22.92 -7.89 -2.18
N GLY A 231 -21.73 -7.58 -1.66
CA GLY A 231 -21.44 -7.59 -0.22
C GLY A 231 -21.25 -8.99 0.35
N ALA A 232 -20.99 -10.00 -0.49
CA ALA A 232 -20.84 -11.37 -0.03
C ALA A 232 -19.63 -11.50 0.91
N GLY A 233 -19.84 -12.09 2.08
CA GLY A 233 -18.83 -12.23 3.12
C GLY A 233 -18.68 -11.01 4.04
N PHE A 234 -19.46 -9.94 3.84
CA PHE A 234 -19.46 -8.78 4.74
C PHE A 234 -19.88 -9.17 6.16
N THR A 235 -19.11 -8.74 7.16
CA THR A 235 -19.30 -9.13 8.57
C THR A 235 -20.15 -8.14 9.38
N GLY A 236 -20.70 -7.10 8.76
CA GLY A 236 -21.52 -6.09 9.46
C GLY A 236 -20.72 -4.92 10.04
N THR A 237 -19.39 -5.03 10.12
CA THR A 237 -18.52 -4.00 10.71
C THR A 237 -17.46 -3.55 9.72
N VAL A 238 -17.33 -2.23 9.55
CA VAL A 238 -16.24 -1.63 8.77
C VAL A 238 -15.06 -1.44 9.70
N TYR A 239 -13.99 -2.20 9.48
CA TYR A 239 -12.77 -2.08 10.29
C TYR A 239 -11.71 -1.28 9.54
N HIS A 240 -11.22 -0.23 10.18
CA HIS A 240 -10.03 0.50 9.77
C HIS A 240 -8.90 0.30 10.81
N GLN A 241 -7.65 0.47 10.39
CA GLN A 241 -6.52 0.60 11.32
C GLN A 241 -6.44 2.04 11.85
#